data_AF-A0A957IGY7-F1
#
_entry.id   AF-A0A957IGY7-F1
#
_cell.length_a   1.000
_cell.length_b   1.000
_cell.length_c   1.000
_cell.angle_alpha   90.00
_cell.angle_beta   90.00
_cell.angle_gamma   90.00
#
_symmetry.space_group_name_H-M   'P 1'
#
loop_
_entity.id
_entity.type
_entity.pdbx_description
1 polymer ?
#
loop_
_entity_poly.entity_id
_entity_poly.type
_entity_poly.pdbx_seq_one_letter_code
_entity_poly.pdbx_strand_id
1 'polypeptide(L)'
;MDVFNLRNTLINAYTTYIKSFITIQDTQIESRVEHELGSGVLWPDPLIQLNPNFEPGEWINDLVDDGVLDATNKQIFRLDKEKNPSGKSMRLHKHQSDAVKAARSGDNYVLTTGTGSGKSLVGNV
;
A
#
# COMPACT_ATOMS: atom_id res chain seq x y z
N MET A 1 -24.95 -1.34 4.94
CA MET A 1 -24.22 -2.61 5.14
C MET A 1 -23.51 -2.50 6.48
N ASP A 2 -23.79 -3.41 7.42
CA ASP A 2 -23.17 -3.39 8.75
C ASP A 2 -21.87 -4.22 8.72
N VAL A 3 -20.73 -3.53 8.77
CA VAL A 3 -19.40 -4.13 8.69
C VAL A 3 -19.07 -5.00 9.91
N PHE A 4 -19.63 -4.68 11.08
CA PHE A 4 -19.40 -5.43 12.30
C PHE A 4 -20.19 -6.74 12.30
N ASN A 5 -21.43 -6.69 11.81
CA ASN A 5 -22.24 -7.90 11.63
C ASN A 5 -21.61 -8.86 10.60
N LEU A 6 -21.11 -8.32 9.49
CA LEU A 6 -20.38 -9.11 8.49
C LEU A 6 -19.15 -9.79 9.10
N ARG A 7 -18.33 -9.04 9.87
CA ARG A 7 -17.18 -9.60 10.60
C ARG A 7 -17.60 -10.74 11.52
N ASN A 8 -18.60 -10.52 12.38
CA ASN A 8 -19.02 -11.52 13.36
C ASN A 8 -19.53 -12.79 12.68
N THR A 9 -20.29 -12.64 11.58
CA THR A 9 -20.76 -13.77 10.78
C THR A 9 -19.60 -14.56 10.17
N LEU A 10 -18.60 -13.87 9.59
CA LEU A 10 -17.40 -14.49 9.02
C LEU A 10 -16.60 -15.26 10.08
N ILE A 11 -16.33 -14.63 11.23
CA ILE A 11 -15.58 -15.26 12.33
C ILE A 11 -16.29 -16.52 12.81
N ASN A 12 -17.62 -16.46 12.99
CA ASN A 12 -18.40 -17.62 13.43
C ASN A 12 -18.38 -18.77 12.41
N ALA A 13 -18.48 -18.45 11.11
CA ALA A 13 -18.41 -19.46 10.05
C ALA A 13 -17.05 -20.16 10.03
N TYR A 14 -15.94 -19.39 10.10
CA TYR A 14 -14.59 -19.95 10.16
C TYR A 14 -14.34 -20.77 11.43
N THR A 15 -14.83 -20.31 12.58
CA THR A 15 -14.73 -21.05 13.85
C THR A 15 -15.40 -22.41 13.73
N THR A 16 -16.62 -22.44 13.20
CA THR A 16 -17.40 -23.68 12.98
C THR A 16 -16.67 -24.62 12.03
N TYR A 17 -16.14 -24.08 10.93
CA TYR A 17 -15.38 -24.85 9.95
C TYR A 17 -14.14 -25.51 10.59
N ILE A 18 -13.31 -24.76 11.32
CA ILE A 18 -12.10 -25.30 11.95
C ILE A 18 -12.44 -26.37 12.98
N LYS A 19 -13.45 -26.12 13.83
CA LYS A 19 -13.91 -27.10 14.83
C LYS A 19 -14.38 -28.41 14.19
N SER A 20 -14.90 -28.37 12.96
CA SER A 20 -15.41 -29.58 12.29
C SER A 20 -14.32 -30.61 11.91
N PHE A 21 -13.04 -30.22 11.85
CA PHE A 21 -11.94 -31.12 11.52
C PHE A 21 -11.21 -31.69 12.75
N ILE A 22 -11.50 -31.20 13.95
CA ILE A 22 -10.73 -31.51 15.16
C ILE A 22 -11.65 -32.14 16.20
N THR A 23 -11.45 -33.42 16.47
CA THR A 23 -12.10 -34.12 17.59
C THR A 23 -11.09 -34.26 18.72
N ILE A 24 -11.33 -33.59 19.85
CA ILE A 24 -10.46 -33.62 21.03
C ILE A 24 -11.14 -34.49 22.10
N GLN A 25 -10.49 -35.58 22.52
CA GLN A 25 -11.05 -36.47 23.55
C GLN A 25 -10.69 -36.04 24.98
N ASP A 26 -9.57 -35.32 25.14
CA ASP A 26 -9.13 -34.81 26.43
C ASP A 26 -9.85 -33.50 26.75
N THR A 27 -10.60 -33.49 27.85
CA THR A 27 -11.42 -32.35 28.25
C THR A 27 -10.60 -31.12 28.64
N GLN A 28 -9.36 -31.29 29.12
CA GLN A 28 -8.48 -30.16 29.43
C GLN A 28 -7.97 -29.51 28.15
N ILE A 29 -7.60 -30.33 27.16
CA ILE A 29 -7.15 -29.83 25.84
C ILE A 29 -8.32 -29.16 25.12
N GLU A 30 -9.52 -29.75 25.14
CA GLU A 30 -10.72 -29.18 24.52
C GLU A 30 -11.04 -27.80 25.12
N SER A 31 -11.07 -27.71 26.45
CA SER A 31 -11.32 -26.46 27.15
C SER A 31 -10.28 -25.38 26.81
N ARG A 32 -9.00 -25.77 26.71
CA ARG A 32 -7.94 -24.84 26.31
C ARG A 32 -8.12 -24.34 24.88
N VAL A 33 -8.40 -25.23 23.94
CA VAL A 33 -8.61 -24.86 22.53
C VAL A 33 -9.83 -23.94 22.40
N GLU A 34 -10.92 -24.24 23.09
CA GLU A 34 -12.12 -23.41 23.06
C GLU A 34 -11.88 -22.01 23.65
N HIS A 35 -11.08 -21.92 24.72
CA HIS A 35 -10.65 -20.65 25.29
C HIS A 35 -9.80 -19.82 24.31
N GLU A 36 -8.78 -20.41 23.68
CA GLU A 36 -7.88 -19.70 22.74
C GLU A 36 -8.59 -19.28 21.44
N LEU A 37 -9.54 -20.09 20.97
CA LEU A 37 -10.40 -19.69 19.87
C LEU A 37 -11.29 -18.52 20.33
N GLY A 38 -11.98 -18.64 21.46
CA GLY A 38 -12.84 -17.58 22.00
C GLY A 38 -12.11 -16.26 22.29
N SER A 39 -10.82 -16.30 22.66
CA SER A 39 -9.98 -15.13 22.89
C SER A 39 -9.52 -14.44 21.59
N GLY A 40 -9.77 -15.06 20.44
CA GLY A 40 -9.49 -14.48 19.13
C GLY A 40 -8.07 -14.66 18.62
N VAL A 41 -7.35 -15.68 19.09
CA VAL A 41 -5.99 -16.01 18.61
C VAL A 41 -5.90 -16.12 17.08
N LEU A 42 -6.95 -16.63 16.43
CA LEU A 42 -6.99 -16.79 14.97
C LEU A 42 -7.62 -15.61 14.23
N TRP A 43 -8.24 -14.65 14.94
CA TRP A 43 -8.89 -13.47 14.35
C TRP A 43 -8.52 -12.22 15.14
N PRO A 44 -7.28 -11.71 14.94
CA PRO A 44 -6.85 -10.49 15.59
C PRO A 44 -7.76 -9.33 15.25
N ASP A 45 -7.74 -8.31 16.11
CA ASP A 45 -8.49 -7.08 15.89
C ASP A 45 -8.16 -6.46 14.52
N PRO A 46 -9.13 -5.80 13.88
CA PRO A 46 -8.91 -5.18 12.58
C PRO A 46 -7.74 -4.20 12.66
N LEU A 47 -6.81 -4.32 11.71
CA LEU A 47 -5.70 -3.40 11.59
C LEU A 47 -6.23 -2.01 11.21
N ILE A 48 -6.25 -1.09 12.17
CA ILE A 48 -6.53 0.32 11.90
C ILE A 48 -5.22 0.98 11.53
N GLN A 49 -4.97 1.13 10.23
CA GLN A 49 -3.81 1.83 9.72
C GLN A 49 -4.21 3.24 9.29
N LEU A 50 -3.56 4.25 9.87
CA LEU A 50 -3.56 5.60 9.32
C LEU A 50 -2.61 5.58 8.13
N ASN A 51 -3.14 5.77 6.91
CA ASN A 51 -2.34 6.02 5.72
C ASN A 51 -2.31 7.54 5.46
N PRO A 52 -1.41 8.30 6.10
CA PRO A 52 -1.23 9.68 5.72
C PRO A 52 -0.78 9.72 4.25
N ASN A 53 -1.32 10.67 3.49
CA ASN A 53 -0.83 10.93 2.15
C ASN A 53 0.64 11.34 2.23
N PHE A 54 1.46 10.85 1.30
CA PHE A 54 2.84 11.29 1.17
C PHE A 54 2.89 12.79 0.90
N GLU A 55 3.94 13.43 1.41
CA GLU A 55 4.20 14.85 1.15
C GLU A 55 4.27 15.09 -0.37
N PRO A 56 3.56 16.10 -0.89
CA PRO A 56 3.61 16.41 -2.31
C PRO A 56 4.96 17.05 -2.68
N GLY A 57 5.57 16.55 -3.74
CA GLY A 57 6.78 17.12 -4.33
C GLY A 57 6.47 18.11 -5.46
N GLU A 58 7.41 18.21 -6.38
CA GLU A 58 7.38 19.03 -7.60
C GLU A 58 6.53 18.39 -8.71
N TRP A 59 6.11 19.22 -9.66
CA TRP A 59 5.48 18.73 -10.89
C TRP A 59 6.55 18.27 -11.88
N ILE A 60 6.20 17.31 -12.73
CA ILE A 60 7.09 16.87 -13.81
C ILE A 60 7.48 18.05 -14.72
N ASN A 61 6.54 18.95 -14.99
CA ASN A 61 6.83 20.11 -15.83
C ASN A 61 7.90 21.01 -15.21
N ASP A 62 7.80 21.30 -13.90
CA ASP A 62 8.75 22.13 -13.18
C ASP A 62 10.14 21.48 -13.21
N LEU A 63 10.23 20.18 -12.95
CA LEU A 63 11.50 19.45 -13.01
C LEU A 63 12.12 19.44 -14.41
N VAL A 64 11.31 19.42 -15.47
CA VAL A 64 11.81 19.56 -16.84
C VAL A 64 12.24 21.00 -17.13
N ASP A 65 11.49 21.99 -16.67
CA ASP A 65 11.84 23.41 -16.83
C ASP A 65 13.15 23.77 -16.09
N ASP A 66 13.39 23.15 -14.94
CA ASP A 66 14.65 23.22 -14.17
C ASP A 66 15.78 22.36 -14.78
N GLY A 67 15.52 21.71 -15.92
CA GLY A 67 16.45 20.83 -16.63
C GLY A 67 16.83 19.55 -15.86
N VAL A 68 16.10 19.21 -14.78
CA VAL A 68 16.30 17.99 -14.00
C VAL A 68 15.91 16.75 -14.80
N LEU A 69 14.88 16.88 -15.62
CA LEU A 69 14.34 15.82 -16.45
C LEU A 69 14.40 16.18 -17.93
N ASP A 70 14.49 15.17 -18.79
CA ASP A 70 14.43 15.36 -20.24
C ASP A 70 13.08 15.95 -20.69
N ALA A 71 13.10 16.75 -21.76
CA ALA A 71 11.92 17.42 -22.30
C ALA A 71 10.78 16.45 -22.67
N THR A 72 11.10 15.22 -23.05
CA THR A 72 10.15 14.16 -23.40
C THR A 72 9.25 13.78 -22.22
N ASN A 73 9.74 13.92 -20.99
CA ASN A 73 8.99 13.60 -19.78
C ASN A 73 7.71 14.43 -19.62
N LYS A 74 7.68 15.66 -20.15
CA LYS A 74 6.46 16.50 -20.19
C LYS A 74 5.31 15.87 -20.96
N GLN A 75 5.57 14.95 -21.88
CA GLN A 75 4.54 14.28 -22.69
C GLN A 75 4.20 12.89 -22.15
N ILE A 76 5.19 12.18 -21.60
CA ILE A 76 5.04 10.83 -21.08
C ILE A 76 4.23 10.86 -19.78
N PHE A 77 4.70 11.60 -18.78
CA PHE A 77 4.16 11.56 -17.41
C PHE A 77 2.96 12.51 -17.24
N ARG A 78 1.83 12.09 -17.79
CA ARG A 78 0.55 12.79 -17.66
C ARG A 78 -0.58 11.88 -17.19
N LEU A 79 -1.43 12.43 -16.33
CA LEU A 79 -2.62 11.80 -15.79
C LEU A 79 -3.86 12.11 -16.65
N ASP A 80 -4.92 11.32 -16.48
CA ASP A 80 -6.24 11.54 -17.08
C ASP A 80 -6.26 11.62 -18.62
N LYS A 81 -5.35 10.90 -19.32
CA LYS A 81 -5.29 10.88 -20.79
C LYS A 81 -6.59 10.41 -21.45
N GLU A 82 -7.37 9.58 -20.76
CA GLU A 82 -8.69 9.10 -21.23
C GLU A 82 -9.75 10.21 -21.29
N LYS A 83 -9.67 11.21 -20.39
CA LYS A 83 -10.63 12.32 -20.31
C LYS A 83 -10.17 13.54 -21.10
N ASN A 84 -8.86 13.72 -21.23
CA ASN A 84 -8.26 14.78 -22.03
C ASN A 84 -7.05 14.17 -22.76
N PRO A 85 -7.03 14.13 -24.11
CA PRO A 85 -5.91 13.58 -24.88
C PRO A 85 -4.56 14.21 -24.54
N SER A 86 -4.56 15.48 -24.12
CA SER A 86 -3.35 16.19 -23.69
C SER A 86 -2.95 15.89 -22.24
N GLY A 87 -3.81 15.25 -21.44
CA GLY A 87 -3.60 14.91 -20.03
C GLY A 87 -3.28 16.10 -19.11
N LYS A 88 -3.18 15.84 -17.81
CA LYS A 88 -2.66 16.80 -16.82
C LYS A 88 -1.24 16.42 -16.41
N SER A 89 -0.38 17.41 -16.18
CA SER A 89 0.97 17.14 -15.66
C SER A 89 0.87 16.33 -14.36
N MET A 90 1.76 15.36 -14.19
CA MET A 90 1.81 14.54 -12.98
C MET A 90 2.60 15.28 -11.89
N ARG A 91 2.13 15.20 -10.64
CA ARG A 91 2.86 15.68 -9.47
C ARG A 91 3.52 14.49 -8.79
N LEU A 92 4.81 14.60 -8.50
CA LEU A 92 5.54 13.57 -7.75
C LEU A 92 5.28 13.73 -6.25
N HIS A 93 5.53 12.66 -5.51
CA HIS A 93 5.73 12.77 -4.06
C HIS A 93 7.14 13.27 -3.75
N LYS A 94 7.31 13.89 -2.58
CA LYS A 94 8.57 14.50 -2.17
C LYS A 94 9.74 13.51 -2.25
N HIS A 95 9.56 12.28 -1.75
CA HIS A 95 10.58 11.24 -1.83
C HIS A 95 10.92 10.80 -3.26
N GLN A 96 9.99 10.92 -4.22
CA GLN A 96 10.27 10.62 -5.63
C GLN A 96 11.08 11.74 -6.26
N SER A 97 10.71 13.00 -6.03
CA SER A 97 11.46 14.15 -6.51
C SER A 97 12.89 14.17 -5.98
N ASP A 98 13.07 13.92 -4.68
CA ASP A 98 14.39 13.89 -4.06
C ASP A 98 15.25 12.77 -4.65
N ALA A 99 14.63 11.62 -4.94
CA ALA A 99 15.31 10.50 -5.58
C ALA A 99 15.70 10.81 -7.05
N VAL A 100 14.84 11.50 -7.81
CA VAL A 100 15.17 11.95 -9.18
C VAL A 100 16.36 12.92 -9.15
N LYS A 101 16.37 13.88 -8.21
CA LYS A 101 17.48 14.83 -8.05
C LYS A 101 18.77 14.13 -7.62
N ALA A 102 18.68 13.14 -6.73
CA ALA A 102 19.82 12.32 -6.35
C ALA A 102 20.35 11.53 -7.54
N ALA A 103 19.50 10.89 -8.34
CA ALA A 103 19.91 10.15 -9.53
C ALA A 103 20.62 11.03 -10.57
N ARG A 104 20.17 12.28 -10.74
CA ARG A 104 20.80 13.24 -11.67
C ARG A 104 22.25 13.57 -11.32
N SER A 105 22.66 13.44 -10.06
CA SER A 105 24.04 13.69 -9.66
C SER A 105 25.05 12.74 -10.34
N GLY A 106 24.58 11.57 -10.82
CA GLY A 106 25.43 10.52 -11.36
C GLY A 106 26.09 9.64 -10.30
N ASP A 107 25.88 9.93 -9.01
CA ASP A 107 26.40 9.15 -7.91
C ASP A 107 25.58 7.87 -7.65
N ASN A 108 26.22 6.89 -7.02
CA ASN A 108 25.53 5.71 -6.52
C ASN A 108 24.59 6.13 -5.38
N TYR A 109 23.31 5.75 -5.45
CA TYR A 109 22.33 6.04 -4.42
C TYR A 109 21.48 4.81 -4.08
N VAL A 110 20.90 4.81 -2.88
CA VAL A 110 19.98 3.76 -2.41
C VAL A 110 18.62 4.41 -2.14
N LEU A 111 17.58 3.94 -2.84
CA LEU A 111 16.21 4.40 -2.64
C LEU A 111 15.43 3.41 -1.77
N THR A 112 15.26 3.73 -0.49
CA THR A 112 14.46 2.93 0.46
C THR A 112 13.09 3.55 0.69
N THR A 113 12.03 2.94 0.16
CA THR A 113 10.64 3.37 0.39
C THR A 113 9.70 2.17 0.48
N GLY A 114 8.50 2.37 1.04
CA GLY A 114 7.47 1.33 1.13
C GLY A 114 7.06 0.73 -0.21
N THR A 115 6.56 -0.51 -0.20
CA THR A 115 6.02 -1.19 -1.40
C THR A 115 4.85 -0.37 -1.97
N GLY A 116 4.78 -0.25 -3.30
CA GLY A 116 3.73 0.52 -3.98
C GLY A 116 3.94 2.04 -4.01
N SER A 117 4.99 2.59 -3.39
CA SER A 117 5.21 4.06 -3.34
C SER A 117 5.75 4.70 -4.63
N GLY A 118 5.80 3.93 -5.74
CA GLY A 118 6.29 4.40 -7.04
C GLY A 118 7.81 4.48 -7.22
N LYS A 119 8.61 3.63 -6.56
CA LYS A 119 10.08 3.58 -6.77
C LYS A 119 10.49 3.40 -8.23
N SER A 120 9.78 2.52 -8.95
CA SER A 120 10.06 2.22 -10.36
C SER A 120 9.85 3.43 -11.27
N LEU A 121 9.04 4.41 -10.85
CA LEU A 121 8.84 5.63 -11.61
C LEU A 121 10.15 6.41 -11.69
N VAL A 122 10.84 6.60 -10.56
CA VAL A 122 12.11 7.35 -10.46
C VAL A 122 13.19 6.80 -11.39
N GLY A 123 13.29 5.49 -11.55
CA GLY A 123 14.32 4.87 -12.40
C GLY A 123 14.07 5.00 -13.91
N ASN A 124 12.90 5.49 -14.33
CA ASN A 124 12.51 5.63 -15.73
C ASN A 124 12.26 7.09 -16.15
N VAL A 125 12.50 8.07 -15.26
CA VAL A 125 12.40 9.51 -15.56
C VAL A 125 13.78 10.09 -15.79
#